data_AF-A0A5K0ZNL5-F1
#
_entry.id   AF-A0A5K0ZNL5-F1
#
_cell.length_a   1.000
_cell.length_b   1.000
_cell.length_c   1.000
_cell.angle_alpha   90.00
_cell.angle_beta   90.00
_cell.angle_gamma   90.00
#
_symmetry.space_group_name_H-M   'P 1'
#
loop_
_entity.id
_entity.type
_entity.pdbx_description
1 polymer ?
#
loop_
_entity_poly.entity_id
_entity_poly.type
_entity_poly.pdbx_seq_one_letter_code
_entity_poly.pdbx_strand_id
1 'polypeptide(L)' 'FCVVASESIRRPVPTAFLERVKEDFNKRYGGGKAETAVANSLNKDFG' A
#
# COMPACT_ATOMS: atom_id res chain seq x y z
N PHE A 1 2.00 3.75 -4.04
CA PHE A 1 1.10 3.76 -2.88
C PHE A 1 0.61 5.17 -2.67
N CYS A 2 -0.70 5.35 -2.49
CA CYS A 2 -1.32 6.67 -2.32
C CYS A 2 -2.19 6.65 -1.07
N VAL A 3 -2.23 7.75 -0.34
CA VAL A 3 -3.09 7.94 0.84
C VAL A 3 -3.71 9.32 0.78
N VAL A 4 -4.98 9.41 1.18
CA VAL A 4 -5.68 10.68 1.43
C VAL A 4 -5.86 10.80 2.94
N ALA A 5 -5.44 11.93 3.51
CA ALA A 5 -5.54 12.20 4.93
C ALA A 5 -6.21 13.54 5.18
N SER A 6 -6.90 13.68 6.31
CA SER A 6 -7.40 14.97 6.78
C SER A 6 -6.25 15.96 6.93
N GLU A 7 -6.51 17.24 6.64
CA GLU A 7 -5.52 18.33 6.74
C GLU A 7 -4.93 18.44 8.15
N SER A 8 -5.70 18.07 9.18
CA SER A 8 -5.26 18.04 10.58
C SER A 8 -4.16 17.01 10.88
N ILE A 9 -3.93 16.05 9.98
CA ILE A 9 -2.91 15.01 10.16
C ILE A 9 -1.54 15.54 9.71
N ARG A 10 -0.58 15.58 10.63
CA ARG A 10 0.80 15.96 10.30
C ARG A 10 1.42 14.97 9.32
N ARG A 11 2.07 15.51 8.27
CA ARG A 11 2.71 14.76 7.17
C ARG A 11 3.53 13.50 7.57
N PRO A 12 4.30 13.49 8.67
CA PRO A 12 5.06 12.29 9.04
C PRO A 12 4.19 11.03 9.25
N VAL A 13 2.95 11.19 9.70
CA VAL A 13 2.02 10.08 9.98
C VAL A 13 1.64 9.33 8.70
N PRO A 14 1.05 9.95 7.66
CA PRO A 14 0.72 9.28 6.40
C PRO A 14 1.97 8.79 5.67
N THR A 15 3.11 9.47 5.77
CA THR A 15 4.37 8.97 5.20
C THR A 15 4.79 7.65 5.85
N ALA A 16 4.82 7.57 7.19
CA ALA A 16 5.18 6.35 7.89
C ALA A 16 4.18 5.20 7.64
N PHE A 17 2.89 5.52 7.53
CA PHE A 17 1.88 4.55 7.13
C PHE A 17 2.16 3.98 5.73
N LEU A 18 2.42 4.84 4.75
CA LEU A 18 2.72 4.42 3.38
C LEU A 18 3.96 3.53 3.29
N GLU A 19 5.03 3.84 4.04
CA GLU A 19 6.24 3.01 4.05
C GLU A 19 5.96 1.60 4.57
N ARG A 20 5.20 1.47 5.66
CA ARG A 20 4.81 0.16 6.20
C ARG A 20 3.91 -0.62 5.24
N VAL A 21 2.90 0.03 4.66
CA VAL A 21 2.01 -0.58 3.66
C VAL A 21 2.82 -1.06 2.45
N LYS A 22 3.77 -0.25 1.97
CA LYS A 22 4.65 -0.61 0.87
C LYS A 22 5.50 -1.83 1.20
N GLU A 23 6.10 -1.86 2.38
CA GLU A 23 6.94 -2.97 2.82
C GLU A 23 6.12 -4.28 2.89
N ASP A 24 4.97 -4.27 3.56
CA ASP A 24 4.13 -5.45 3.72
C ASP A 24 3.54 -5.95 2.40
N PHE A 25 3.14 -5.03 1.52
CA PHE A 25 2.67 -5.39 0.18
C PHE A 25 3.77 -6.08 -0.63
N ASN A 26 4.98 -5.50 -0.63
CA ASN A 26 6.09 -6.05 -1.39
C ASN A 26 6.58 -7.40 -0.84
N LYS A 27 6.51 -7.62 0.48
CA LYS A 27 6.80 -8.93 1.07
C LYS A 27 5.86 -10.03 0.57
N ARG A 28 4.58 -9.71 0.34
CA ARG A 28 3.56 -10.69 -0.06
C ARG A 28 3.43 -10.87 -1.58
N TYR A 29 3.65 -9.80 -2.33
CA TYR A 29 3.32 -9.76 -3.76
C TYR A 29 4.43 -9.18 -4.64
N GLY A 30 5.56 -8.74 -4.08
CA GLY A 30 6.71 -8.28 -4.85
C GLY A 30 7.32 -9.41 -5.70
N GLY A 31 8.15 -9.04 -6.68
CA GLY A 31 8.86 -10.01 -7.54
C GLY A 31 7.96 -10.70 -8.58
N GLY A 32 7.11 -9.96 -9.27
CA GLY A 32 6.30 -10.47 -10.40
C GLY A 32 4.81 -10.68 -10.12
N LYS A 33 4.42 -11.01 -8.88
CA LYS A 33 3.00 -11.31 -8.56
C LYS A 33 2.13 -10.06 -8.64
N ALA A 34 2.59 -8.92 -8.14
CA ALA A 34 1.89 -7.64 -8.25
C ALA A 34 1.94 -7.04 -9.66
N GLU A 35 3.00 -7.32 -10.43
CA GLU A 35 3.22 -6.74 -11.76
C GLU A 35 2.30 -7.35 -12.83
N THR A 36 1.88 -8.60 -12.62
CA THR A 36 0.99 -9.35 -13.54
C THR A 36 -0.44 -9.50 -13.02
N ALA A 37 -0.72 -8.97 -11.83
CA ALA A 37 -2.05 -9.05 -11.23
C ALA A 37 -3.08 -8.27 -12.04
N VAL A 38 -4.26 -8.87 -12.26
CA VAL A 38 -5.40 -8.17 -12.84
C VAL A 38 -5.97 -7.15 -11.84
N ALA A 39 -6.61 -6.09 -12.34
CA ALA A 39 -7.15 -5.02 -11.49
C ALA A 39 -8.04 -5.57 -10.36
N ASN A 40 -7.85 -5.05 -9.15
CA ASN A 40 -8.58 -5.40 -7.92
C ASN A 40 -8.43 -6.85 -7.42
N SER A 41 -7.64 -7.71 -8.07
CA SER A 41 -7.51 -9.13 -7.67
C SER A 41 -6.87 -9.35 -6.29
N LEU A 42 -6.12 -8.38 -5.77
CA LEU A 42 -5.44 -8.49 -4.47
C LEU A 42 -6.21 -7.84 -3.31
N ASN A 43 -7.34 -7.17 -3.58
CA ASN A 43 -8.08 -6.41 -2.56
C ASN A 43 -8.60 -7.31 -1.44
N LYS A 44 -9.03 -8.53 -1.76
CA LYS A 44 -9.57 -9.46 -0.74
C LYS A 44 -8.51 -9.88 0.29
N ASP A 45 -7.25 -9.96 -0.13
CA ASP A 45 -6.18 -10.50 0.71
C ASP A 45 -5.32 -9.40 1.36
N PHE A 46 -5.42 -8.16 0.87
CA PHE A 46 -4.60 -7.04 1.32
C PHE A 46 -5.39 -5.82 1.81
N GLY A 47 -6.65 -5.65 1.39
CA GLY A 47 -7.50 -4.50 1.69
C GLY A 47 -8.26 -4.60 3.00
#